data_AF-A0A6G3T1Y8-F1
#
_entry.id   AF-A0A6G3T1Y8-F1
#
_cell.length_a   1.000
_cell.length_b   1.000
_cell.length_c   1.000
_cell.angle_alpha   90.00
_cell.angle_beta   90.00
_cell.angle_gamma   90.00
#
_symmetry.space_group_name_H-M   'P 1'
#
loop_
_entity.id
_entity.type
_entity.pdbx_description
1 polymer ?
#
loop_
_entity_poly.entity_id
_entity_poly.type
_entity_poly.pdbx_seq_one_letter_code
_entity_poly.pdbx_strand_id
1 'polypeptide(L)'
;GAPLGRGLLAGALSRSDDLAPDDWRRTQPRFAPRAIRHNFALTQAVAQVAARHEATSAQVALAWLLRLGDHVVPLPGTSAPYHLAENIGGDRIRLTEQDLTDLEFLPYPAGAPEV
;
A
#
# COMPACT_ATOMS: atom_id res chain seq x y z
N GLY A 1 8.15 -7.05 -8.53
CA GLY A 1 7.14 -6.02 -8.19
C GLY A 1 7.18 -5.78 -6.70
N ALA A 2 6.96 -4.54 -6.25
CA ALA A 2 6.83 -4.21 -4.83
C ALA A 2 5.34 -4.07 -4.50
N PRO A 3 4.68 -5.09 -3.93
CA PRO A 3 3.22 -5.11 -3.76
C PRO A 3 2.72 -3.94 -2.89
N LEU A 4 3.54 -3.48 -1.94
CA LEU A 4 3.24 -2.32 -1.10
C LEU A 4 3.70 -0.98 -1.70
N GLY A 5 4.02 -0.93 -2.99
CA GLY A 5 4.45 0.30 -3.66
C GLY A 5 5.75 0.89 -3.09
N ARG A 6 6.65 0.04 -2.55
CA ARG A 6 7.89 0.44 -1.84
C ARG A 6 7.64 1.26 -0.57
N GLY A 7 6.64 0.85 0.20
CA GLY A 7 6.25 1.50 1.46
C GLY A 7 5.26 2.63 1.28
N LEU A 8 4.87 2.96 0.04
CA LEU A 8 3.81 3.93 -0.23
C LEU A 8 2.51 3.48 0.45
N LEU A 9 2.00 2.27 0.15
CA LEU A 9 0.73 1.78 0.70
C LEU A 9 0.78 1.47 2.20
N ALA A 10 1.97 1.49 2.81
CA ALA A 10 2.11 1.37 4.26
C ALA A 10 1.79 2.68 5.00
N GLY A 11 1.50 3.78 4.29
CA GLY A 11 0.92 5.01 4.87
C GLY A 11 1.94 6.01 5.45
N ALA A 12 3.24 5.73 5.36
CA ALA A 12 4.27 6.54 6.00
C ALA A 12 4.71 7.78 5.19
N LEU A 13 4.17 8.00 3.99
CA LEU A 13 4.65 9.01 3.05
C LEU A 13 3.49 9.85 2.49
N SER A 14 3.50 11.14 2.82
CA SER A 14 2.52 12.15 2.37
C SER A 14 3.15 13.22 1.47
N ARG A 15 4.46 13.43 1.58
CA ARG A 15 5.24 14.43 0.87
C ARG A 15 6.56 13.84 0.38
N SER A 16 7.11 14.41 -0.69
CA SER A 16 8.44 14.00 -1.20
C SER A 16 9.53 14.17 -0.16
N ASP A 17 9.33 15.09 0.77
CA ASP A 17 10.29 15.48 1.80
C ASP A 17 10.25 14.56 3.02
N ASP A 18 9.27 13.66 3.09
CA ASP A 18 9.24 12.57 4.07
C ASP A 18 10.32 11.50 3.74
N LEU A 19 10.89 11.55 2.53
CA LEU A 19 12.06 10.78 2.13
C LEU A 19 13.34 11.53 2.52
N ALA A 20 14.40 10.78 2.86
CA ALA A 20 15.73 11.38 3.06
C ALA A 20 16.26 12.00 1.75
N PRO A 21 17.12 13.05 1.79
CA PRO A 21 17.64 13.70 0.58
C PRO A 21 18.32 12.77 -0.43
N ASP A 22 18.99 11.73 0.08
CA ASP A 22 19.73 10.71 -0.66
C ASP A 22 18.89 9.45 -0.95
N ASP A 23 17.62 9.41 -0.55
CA ASP A 23 16.75 8.27 -0.83
C ASP A 23 16.45 8.18 -2.33
N TRP A 24 16.90 7.09 -2.93
CA TRP A 24 16.73 6.80 -4.36
C TRP A 24 15.26 6.80 -4.81
N ARG A 25 14.28 6.59 -3.91
CA ARG A 25 12.85 6.68 -4.23
C ARG A 25 12.45 8.07 -4.76
N ARG A 26 13.17 9.14 -4.38
CA ARG A 26 12.94 10.50 -4.91
C ARG A 26 13.10 10.58 -6.43
N THR A 27 13.85 9.66 -7.05
CA THR A 27 14.03 9.61 -8.51
C THR A 27 12.86 8.99 -9.26
N GLN A 28 11.94 8.31 -8.56
CA GLN A 28 10.83 7.61 -9.20
C GLN A 28 9.62 8.55 -9.38
N PRO A 29 8.94 8.51 -10.56
CA PRO A 29 7.80 9.40 -10.86
C PRO A 29 6.69 9.40 -9.81
N ARG A 30 6.41 8.26 -9.17
CA ARG A 30 5.38 8.11 -8.13
C ARG A 30 5.67 8.87 -6.82
N PHE A 31 6.92 9.25 -6.55
CA PHE A 31 7.30 10.05 -5.38
C PHE A 31 7.55 11.53 -5.74
N ALA A 32 7.33 11.94 -6.99
CA ALA A 32 7.36 13.34 -7.38
C ALA A 32 6.27 14.13 -6.61
N PRO A 33 6.47 15.44 -6.30
CA PRO A 33 5.59 16.19 -5.41
C PRO A 33 4.10 16.15 -5.76
N ARG A 34 3.75 16.15 -7.06
CA ARG A 34 2.36 16.03 -7.51
C ARG A 34 1.84 14.59 -7.32
N ALA A 35 2.64 13.61 -7.70
CA ALA A 35 2.23 12.20 -7.66
C ALA A 35 2.07 11.69 -6.23
N ILE A 36 2.99 12.05 -5.32
CA ILE A 36 2.90 11.61 -3.92
C ILE A 36 1.67 12.18 -3.22
N ARG A 37 1.30 13.44 -3.49
CA ARG A 37 0.07 14.03 -2.96
C ARG A 37 -1.18 13.35 -3.49
N HIS A 38 -1.21 13.03 -4.78
CA HIS A 38 -2.31 12.27 -5.40
C HIS A 38 -2.40 10.87 -4.78
N ASN A 39 -1.27 10.18 -4.70
CA ASN A 39 -1.19 8.83 -4.16
C ASN A 39 -1.47 8.79 -2.65
N PHE A 40 -1.30 9.91 -1.94
CA PHE A 40 -1.58 9.98 -0.51
C PHE A 40 -3.05 9.72 -0.18
N ALA A 41 -3.98 10.09 -1.07
CA ALA A 41 -5.40 9.78 -0.91
C ALA A 41 -5.66 8.27 -0.91
N LEU A 42 -4.93 7.51 -1.73
CA LEU A 42 -5.00 6.05 -1.79
C LEU A 42 -4.60 5.43 -0.46
N THR A 43 -3.48 5.90 0.10
CA THR A 43 -3.01 5.45 1.42
C THR A 43 -3.98 5.77 2.54
N GLN A 44 -4.67 6.91 2.48
CA GLN A 44 -5.66 7.25 3.50
C GLN A 44 -6.85 6.30 3.47
N ALA A 45 -7.35 5.95 2.28
CA ALA A 45 -8.44 4.98 2.17
C ALA A 45 -8.04 3.61 2.72
N VAL A 46 -6.85 3.13 2.38
CA VAL A 46 -6.31 1.87 2.94
C VAL A 46 -6.18 1.96 4.46
N ALA A 47 -5.72 3.09 5.00
CA ALA A 47 -5.61 3.31 6.44
C ALA A 47 -6.97 3.34 7.16
N GLN A 48 -8.00 3.92 6.53
CA GLN A 48 -9.37 3.93 7.07
C GLN A 48 -9.94 2.51 7.14
N VAL A 49 -9.75 1.70 6.10
CA VAL A 49 -10.14 0.28 6.13
C VAL A 49 -9.34 -0.46 7.20
N ALA A 50 -8.03 -0.24 7.29
CA ALA A 50 -7.19 -0.87 8.30
C ALA A 50 -7.67 -0.59 9.73
N ALA A 51 -8.09 0.65 10.01
CA ALA A 51 -8.66 1.02 11.31
C ALA A 51 -9.95 0.27 11.65
N ARG A 52 -10.81 -0.03 10.67
CA ARG A 52 -12.05 -0.82 10.89
C ARG A 52 -11.76 -2.27 11.29
N HIS A 53 -10.62 -2.80 10.88
CA HIS A 53 -10.21 -4.19 11.10
C HIS A 53 -9.17 -4.34 12.22
N GLU A 54 -8.84 -3.27 12.94
CA GLU A 54 -7.74 -3.25 13.92
C GLU A 54 -6.42 -3.79 13.33
N ALA A 55 -6.20 -3.49 12.04
CA ALA A 55 -5.12 -4.02 11.23
C ALA A 55 -4.16 -2.90 10.79
N THR A 56 -3.03 -3.28 10.22
CA THR A 56 -2.11 -2.33 9.58
C THR A 56 -2.47 -2.12 8.11
N SER A 57 -2.14 -0.96 7.55
CA SER A 57 -2.37 -0.68 6.12
C SER A 57 -1.68 -1.71 5.21
N ALA A 58 -0.52 -2.24 5.64
CA ALA A 58 0.17 -3.32 4.95
C ALA A 58 -0.64 -4.62 4.93
N GLN A 59 -1.26 -5.00 6.06
CA GLN A 59 -2.14 -6.17 6.14
C GLN A 59 -3.35 -6.03 5.21
N VAL A 60 -4.03 -4.87 5.22
CA VAL A 60 -5.16 -4.61 4.33
C VAL A 60 -4.76 -4.65 2.86
N ALA A 61 -3.64 -4.02 2.49
CA ALA A 61 -3.15 -4.04 1.12
C ALA A 61 -2.83 -5.47 0.64
N LEU A 62 -2.28 -6.32 1.51
CA LEU A 62 -2.04 -7.73 1.19
C LEU A 62 -3.33 -8.54 1.10
N ALA A 63 -4.28 -8.33 2.01
CA ALA A 63 -5.59 -8.98 1.99
C ALA A 63 -6.37 -8.65 0.71
N TRP A 64 -6.32 -7.40 0.29
CA TRP A 64 -6.93 -6.96 -0.96
C TRP A 64 -6.27 -7.61 -2.18
N LEU A 65 -4.95 -7.72 -2.20
CA LEU A 65 -4.21 -8.37 -3.28
C LEU A 65 -4.51 -9.87 -3.37
N LEU A 66 -4.59 -10.57 -2.24
CA LEU A 66 -4.93 -12.00 -2.17
C LEU A 66 -6.34 -12.28 -2.73
N ARG A 67 -7.24 -11.29 -2.76
CA ARG A 67 -8.58 -11.44 -3.31
C ARG A 67 -8.62 -11.59 -4.84
N LEU A 68 -7.56 -11.21 -5.55
CA LEU A 68 -7.47 -11.35 -7.00
C LEU A 68 -7.51 -12.81 -7.48
N GLY A 69 -7.29 -13.77 -6.57
CA GLY A 69 -7.56 -15.19 -6.79
C GLY A 69 -6.62 -16.09 -6.01
N ASP A 70 -7.00 -17.35 -5.84
CA ASP A 70 -6.26 -18.34 -5.04
C ASP A 70 -4.84 -18.62 -5.54
N HIS A 71 -4.52 -18.21 -6.77
CA HIS A 71 -3.21 -18.34 -7.41
C HIS A 71 -2.31 -17.12 -7.21
N VAL A 72 -2.79 -16.07 -6.52
CA VAL A 72 -2.05 -14.85 -6.26
C VAL A 72 -1.27 -14.99 -4.96
N VAL A 73 0.06 -15.08 -5.06
CA VAL A 73 0.95 -15.13 -3.90
C VAL A 73 1.75 -13.83 -3.84
N PRO A 74 1.42 -12.89 -2.92
CA PRO A 74 2.21 -11.70 -2.75
C PRO A 74 3.59 -12.07 -2.19
N LEU A 75 4.64 -11.48 -2.75
CA LEU A 75 6.02 -11.61 -2.27
C LEU A 75 6.49 -10.29 -1.66
N PRO A 76 6.01 -9.93 -0.45
CA PRO A 76 6.47 -8.73 0.23
C PRO A 76 7.91 -8.95 0.73
N GLY A 77 8.84 -8.10 0.28
CA GLY A 77 10.18 -8.08 0.84
C GLY A 77 10.18 -7.53 2.27
N THR A 78 10.87 -8.20 3.19
CA THR A 78 11.14 -7.68 4.53
C THR A 78 12.55 -8.08 4.99
N SER A 79 13.23 -7.16 5.67
CA SER A 79 14.48 -7.41 6.41
C SER A 79 14.28 -7.37 7.93
N ALA A 80 13.06 -7.12 8.41
CA ALA A 80 12.73 -6.92 9.82
C ALA A 80 11.65 -7.92 10.30
N PRO A 81 11.81 -8.55 11.48
CA PRO A 81 10.83 -9.51 12.02
C PRO A 81 9.42 -8.93 12.21
N TYR A 82 9.30 -7.66 12.59
CA TYR A 82 8.00 -7.01 12.78
C TYR A 82 7.19 -6.95 11.49
N HIS A 83 7.79 -6.55 10.37
CA HIS A 83 7.13 -6.56 9.05
C HIS A 83 6.78 -7.98 8.58
N LEU A 84 7.53 -9.02 9.01
CA LEU A 84 7.15 -10.40 8.72
C LEU A 84 5.82 -10.77 9.38
N ALA A 85 5.62 -10.36 10.64
CA ALA A 85 4.36 -10.57 11.35
C ALA A 85 3.19 -9.84 10.68
N GLU A 86 3.40 -8.60 10.22
CA GLU A 86 2.41 -7.87 9.43
C GLU A 86 2.08 -8.58 8.12
N ASN A 87 3.10 -9.04 7.38
CA ASN A 87 2.91 -9.74 6.11
C ASN A 87 2.08 -11.02 6.27
N ILE A 88 2.34 -11.82 7.32
CA ILE A 88 1.59 -13.04 7.61
C ILE A 88 0.15 -12.73 8.04
N GLY A 89 -0.07 -11.60 8.72
CA GLY A 89 -1.39 -11.20 9.20
C GLY A 89 -2.40 -10.85 8.10
N GLY A 90 -1.94 -10.52 6.88
CA GLY A 90 -2.82 -10.12 5.77
C GLY A 90 -3.86 -11.18 5.38
N ASP A 91 -3.50 -12.47 5.37
CA ASP A 91 -4.42 -13.57 5.03
C ASP A 91 -5.57 -13.76 6.06
N ARG A 92 -5.40 -13.19 7.26
CA ARG A 92 -6.41 -13.26 8.33
C ARG A 92 -7.46 -12.16 8.23
N ILE A 93 -7.23 -11.12 7.42
CA ILE A 93 -8.18 -10.03 7.25
C ILE A 93 -9.26 -10.44 6.26
N ARG A 94 -10.52 -10.30 6.68
CA ARG A 94 -11.70 -10.54 5.86
C ARG A 94 -12.35 -9.20 5.52
N LEU A 95 -11.98 -8.63 4.38
CA LEU A 95 -12.53 -7.36 3.90
C LEU A 95 -14.03 -7.50 3.65
N THR A 96 -14.81 -6.53 4.11
CA THR A 96 -16.25 -6.46 3.87
C THR A 96 -16.54 -5.92 2.46
N GLU A 97 -17.78 -6.07 1.98
CA GLU A 97 -18.20 -5.46 0.71
C GLU A 97 -18.04 -3.94 0.69
N GLN A 98 -18.26 -3.28 1.84
CA GLN A 98 -18.02 -1.84 1.97
C GLN A 98 -16.53 -1.50 1.83
N ASP A 99 -15.64 -2.29 2.44
CA ASP A 99 -14.20 -2.06 2.32
C ASP A 99 -13.72 -2.25 0.88
N LEU A 100 -14.23 -3.27 0.19
CA LEU A 100 -13.92 -3.50 -1.21
C LEU A 100 -14.42 -2.34 -2.07
N THR A 101 -15.63 -1.86 -1.84
CA THR A 101 -16.18 -0.68 -2.51
C THR A 101 -15.25 0.52 -2.30
N ASP A 102 -14.87 0.81 -1.05
CA ASP A 102 -14.00 1.94 -0.72
C ASP A 102 -12.62 1.83 -1.40
N LEU A 103 -12.10 0.61 -1.60
CA LEU A 103 -10.81 0.36 -2.25
C LEU A 103 -10.88 0.31 -3.79
N GLU A 104 -11.99 -0.14 -4.38
CA GLU A 104 -12.19 -0.25 -5.83
C GLU A 104 -12.48 1.11 -6.48
N PHE A 105 -13.14 2.03 -5.77
CA PHE A 105 -13.41 3.38 -6.25
C PHE A 105 -12.19 4.33 -6.16
N LEU A 106 -11.03 3.80 -5.78
CA LEU A 106 -9.81 4.59 -5.69
C LEU A 106 -9.29 5.01 -7.08
N PRO A 107 -8.78 6.25 -7.21
CA PRO A 107 -8.25 6.73 -8.48
C PRO A 107 -6.98 5.95 -8.86
N TYR A 108 -6.69 5.88 -10.16
CA TYR A 108 -5.46 5.25 -10.61
C TYR A 108 -4.23 5.97 -10.01
N PRO A 109 -3.20 5.23 -9.54
CA PRO A 109 -2.02 5.85 -8.96
C PRO A 109 -1.25 6.67 -9.99
N ALA A 110 -0.79 7.84 -9.58
CA ALA A 110 0.05 8.71 -10.40
C ALA A 110 1.50 8.21 -10.41
N GLY A 111 2.16 8.29 -11.57
CA GLY A 111 3.56 7.90 -11.73
C GLY A 111 3.80 6.39 -11.70
N ALA A 112 2.78 5.59 -12.01
CA ALA A 112 2.97 4.19 -12.39
C ALA A 112 3.80 4.13 -13.69
N PRO A 113 4.74 3.17 -13.83
CA PRO A 113 5.38 2.93 -15.12
C PRO A 113 4.29 2.57 -16.13
N GLU A 114 4.39 3.11 -17.36
CA GLU A 114 3.60 2.61 -18.48
C GLU A 114 3.96 1.13 -18.67
N VAL A 115 2.92 0.29 -18.73
CA VAL A 115 3.04 -1.17 -18.92
C VAL A 115 3.23 -1.53 -20.38
#